data_AF-A0A960ET75-F1
#
_entry.id   AF-A0A960ET75-F1
#
_cell.length_a   1.000
_cell.length_b   1.000
_cell.length_c   1.000
_cell.angle_alpha   90.00
_cell.angle_beta   90.00
_cell.angle_gamma   90.00
#
_symmetry.space_group_name_H-M   'P 1'
#
loop_
_entity.id
_entity.type
_entity.pdbx_description
1 polymer ?
#
loop_
_entity_poly.entity_id
_entity_poly.type
_entity_poly.pdbx_seq_one_letter_code
_entity_poly.pdbx_strand_id
1 'polypeptide(L)'
;IHFEVYPDVDSITDHDNCIATSQAAFPEDACNEVYNNEDIYSASIKNFANVSIENDGVFSTDTIDQQMLSLTGNRSNGFTGSLVVPVDTTTEPTMSGGMPSGGGPGGPGGGPGN
;
A
#
# COMPACT_ATOMS: atom_id res chain seq x y z
N ILE A 1 0.63 -1.76 3.90
CA ILE A 1 -0.68 -2.46 3.87
C ILE A 1 -1.69 -1.55 3.19
N HIS A 2 -2.39 -2.02 2.15
CA HIS A 2 -3.51 -1.28 1.55
C HIS A 2 -4.78 -1.43 2.41
N PHE A 3 -5.56 -0.36 2.54
CA PHE A 3 -6.88 -0.43 3.14
C PHE A 3 -7.85 0.54 2.47
N GLU A 4 -9.13 0.20 2.60
CA GLU A 4 -10.26 0.95 2.09
C GLU A 4 -11.25 1.15 3.23
N VAL A 5 -11.85 2.33 3.27
CA VAL A 5 -12.90 2.67 4.24
C VAL A 5 -14.20 2.85 3.47
N TYR A 6 -15.23 2.17 3.97
CA TYR A 6 -16.60 2.23 3.47
C TYR A 6 -17.50 2.88 4.53
N PRO A 7 -18.60 3.53 4.14
CA PRO A 7 -19.47 4.22 5.08
C PRO A 7 -20.19 3.25 6.04
N ASP A 8 -20.42 2.01 5.61
CA ASP A 8 -21.06 0.94 6.38
C ASP A 8 -20.67 -0.46 5.86
N VAL A 9 -21.14 -1.50 6.57
CA VAL A 9 -20.85 -2.91 6.28
C VAL A 9 -21.52 -3.41 5.00
N ASP A 10 -22.69 -2.88 4.64
CA ASP A 10 -23.41 -3.35 3.46
C ASP A 10 -22.74 -2.82 2.17
N SER A 11 -22.09 -1.66 2.27
CA SER A 11 -21.38 -1.01 1.16
C SER A 11 -20.10 -1.72 0.73
N ILE A 12 -19.52 -2.60 1.56
CA ILE A 12 -18.22 -3.26 1.29
C ILE A 12 -18.26 -4.23 0.11
N THR A 13 -19.45 -4.57 -0.39
CA THR A 13 -19.60 -5.51 -1.52
C THR A 13 -19.28 -4.89 -2.87
N ASP A 14 -19.18 -3.55 -2.93
CA ASP A 14 -18.88 -2.81 -4.15
C ASP A 14 -17.84 -1.72 -3.88
N HIS A 15 -16.69 -1.83 -4.54
CA HIS A 15 -15.57 -0.91 -4.35
C HIS A 15 -15.89 0.54 -4.75
N ASP A 16 -16.91 0.75 -5.59
CA ASP A 16 -17.34 2.08 -6.02
C ASP A 16 -17.89 2.89 -4.83
N ASN A 17 -18.22 2.24 -3.71
CA ASN A 17 -18.68 2.88 -2.48
C ASN A 17 -17.54 3.26 -1.51
N CYS A 18 -16.28 3.06 -1.90
CA CYS A 18 -15.14 3.41 -1.06
C CYS A 18 -15.05 4.94 -0.88
N ILE A 19 -15.04 5.39 0.37
CA ILE A 19 -14.97 6.82 0.73
C ILE A 19 -13.55 7.28 1.05
N ALA A 20 -12.64 6.33 1.32
CA ALA A 20 -11.22 6.63 1.47
C ALA A 20 -10.37 5.39 1.16
N THR A 21 -9.39 5.58 0.27
CA THR A 21 -8.36 4.58 -0.03
C THR A 21 -7.02 5.10 0.48
N SER A 22 -6.29 4.28 1.23
CA SER A 22 -4.99 4.67 1.75
C SER A 22 -4.10 3.45 1.99
N GLN A 23 -2.87 3.70 2.40
CA GLN A 23 -1.90 2.67 2.72
C GLN A 23 -1.23 2.97 4.05
N ALA A 24 -0.90 1.92 4.81
CA ALA A 24 -0.12 1.98 6.04
C ALA A 24 1.32 1.52 5.79
N ALA A 25 2.28 2.35 6.14
CA ALA A 25 3.71 2.06 6.13
C ALA A 25 4.14 1.42 7.45
N PHE A 26 5.22 0.64 7.39
CA PHE A 26 5.87 0.08 8.57
C PHE A 26 7.16 0.84 8.88
N PRO A 27 7.49 1.04 10.17
CA PRO A 27 8.80 1.53 10.58
C PRO A 27 9.95 0.67 10.01
N GLU A 28 11.03 1.33 9.60
CA GLU A 28 12.16 0.67 8.93
C GLU A 28 12.88 -0.32 9.86
N ASP A 29 12.97 -0.02 11.15
CA ASP A 29 13.58 -0.88 12.17
C ASP A 29 12.83 -2.22 12.32
N ALA A 30 11.49 -2.18 12.37
CA ALA A 30 10.66 -3.37 12.39
C ALA A 30 10.79 -4.19 11.10
N CYS A 31 10.83 -3.52 9.94
CA CYS A 31 11.10 -4.18 8.66
C CYS A 31 12.47 -4.86 8.68
N ASN A 32 13.51 -4.17 9.16
CA ASN A 32 14.86 -4.73 9.29
C ASN A 32 14.88 -5.98 10.17
N GLU A 33 14.19 -6.00 11.31
CA GLU A 33 14.11 -7.17 12.20
C GLU A 33 13.49 -8.39 11.50
N VAL A 34 12.50 -8.15 10.64
CA VAL A 34 11.79 -9.21 9.90
C VAL A 34 12.58 -9.67 8.67
N TYR A 35 13.09 -8.75 7.85
CA TYR A 35 13.79 -9.06 6.60
C TYR A 35 15.18 -9.65 6.82
N ASN A 36 15.88 -9.25 7.89
CA ASN A 36 17.17 -9.85 8.24
C ASN A 36 17.01 -11.28 8.80
N ASN A 37 15.79 -11.82 8.88
CA ASN A 37 15.58 -13.24 9.08
C ASN A 37 15.86 -14.01 7.79
N GLU A 38 17.08 -14.55 7.68
CA GLU A 38 17.55 -15.26 6.49
C GLU A 38 16.70 -16.49 6.14
N ASP A 39 15.97 -17.10 7.07
CA ASP A 39 15.23 -18.33 6.79
C ASP A 39 13.89 -18.07 6.06
N ILE A 40 13.23 -16.94 6.31
CA ILE A 40 11.86 -16.68 5.83
C ILE A 40 11.85 -15.71 4.64
N TYR A 41 12.73 -14.69 4.67
CA TYR A 41 12.76 -13.62 3.67
C TYR A 41 14.09 -13.53 2.89
N SER A 42 14.95 -14.56 2.93
CA SER A 42 16.26 -14.55 2.22
C SER A 42 16.18 -14.15 0.75
N ALA A 43 15.14 -14.62 0.04
CA ALA A 43 14.95 -14.27 -1.37
C ALA A 43 14.66 -12.77 -1.59
N SER A 44 14.15 -12.08 -0.57
CA SER A 44 13.68 -10.69 -0.64
C SER A 44 14.65 -9.68 -0.03
N ILE A 45 15.68 -10.11 0.71
CA ILE A 45 16.67 -9.21 1.36
C ILE A 45 17.28 -8.23 0.36
N LYS A 46 17.65 -8.72 -0.84
CA LYS A 46 18.23 -7.86 -1.88
C LYS A 46 17.26 -6.81 -2.39
N ASN A 47 15.98 -7.14 -2.49
CA ASN A 47 14.96 -6.18 -2.93
C ASN A 47 14.70 -5.15 -1.84
N PHE A 48 14.58 -5.60 -0.59
CA PHE A 48 14.37 -4.73 0.56
C PHE A 48 15.51 -3.70 0.71
N ALA A 49 16.76 -4.12 0.51
CA ALA A 49 17.92 -3.20 0.54
C ALA A 49 17.91 -2.10 -0.53
N ASN A 50 17.04 -2.21 -1.55
CA ASN A 50 16.88 -1.19 -2.60
C ASN A 50 15.64 -0.31 -2.41
N VAL A 51 14.85 -0.53 -1.35
CA VAL A 51 13.63 0.23 -1.04
C VAL A 51 13.90 1.13 0.17
N SER A 52 13.45 2.37 0.09
CA SER A 52 13.41 3.31 1.21
C SER A 52 12.12 4.12 1.16
N ILE A 53 11.72 4.71 2.29
CA ILE A 53 10.56 5.62 2.30
C ILE A 53 10.79 6.80 1.33
N GLU A 54 12.02 7.31 1.28
CA GLU A 54 12.40 8.44 0.42
C GLU A 54 12.23 8.16 -1.08
N ASN A 55 12.39 6.90 -1.51
CA ASN A 55 12.27 6.50 -2.91
C ASN A 55 10.95 5.79 -3.25
N ASP A 56 10.05 5.65 -2.27
CA ASP A 56 8.76 4.99 -2.43
C ASP A 56 7.74 5.90 -3.13
N GLY A 57 7.09 5.41 -4.20
CA GLY A 57 6.15 6.21 -4.99
C GLY A 57 4.83 6.57 -4.28
N VAL A 58 4.57 5.99 -3.11
CA VAL A 58 3.39 6.24 -2.26
C VAL A 58 3.79 7.01 -1.01
N PHE A 59 4.85 6.57 -0.33
CA PHE A 59 5.23 7.01 1.00
C PHE A 59 6.28 8.12 1.05
N SER A 60 6.88 8.50 -0.08
CA SER A 60 7.84 9.61 -0.15
C SER A 60 7.22 11.01 -0.02
N THR A 61 5.90 11.11 0.18
CA THR A 61 5.17 12.37 0.25
C THR A 61 5.06 12.89 1.69
N ASP A 62 4.71 14.17 1.86
CA ASP A 62 4.54 14.83 3.17
C ASP A 62 3.45 14.21 4.07
N THR A 63 2.75 13.17 3.61
CA THR A 63 1.67 12.49 4.36
C THR A 63 2.09 11.22 5.08
N ILE A 64 3.38 10.83 5.03
CA ILE A 64 3.86 9.58 5.65
C ILE A 64 3.57 9.52 7.16
N ASP A 65 3.60 10.66 7.86
CA ASP A 65 3.30 10.73 9.29
C ASP A 65 1.88 10.27 9.63
N GLN A 66 0.94 10.41 8.69
CA GLN A 66 -0.45 9.94 8.84
C GLN A 66 -0.65 8.48 8.40
N GLN A 67 0.41 7.87 7.87
CA GLN A 67 0.39 6.52 7.29
C GLN A 67 1.37 5.57 8.00
N MET A 68 2.27 6.10 8.84
CA MET A 68 3.24 5.32 9.58
C MET A 68 2.60 4.61 10.77
N LEU A 69 2.68 3.29 10.81
CA LEU A 69 2.20 2.51 11.95
C LEU A 69 3.02 2.81 13.21
N SER A 70 2.32 3.02 14.33
CA SER A 70 2.92 2.86 15.65
C SER A 70 2.95 1.38 15.98
N LEU A 71 4.14 0.81 16.12
CA LEU A 71 4.33 -0.61 16.43
C LEU A 71 4.80 -0.82 17.86
N THR A 72 4.32 -1.90 18.46
CA THR A 72 4.84 -2.49 19.69
C THR A 72 5.09 -3.98 19.49
N GLY A 73 5.94 -4.58 20.32
CA GLY A 73 6.31 -5.99 20.20
C GLY A 73 7.61 -6.20 19.44
N ASN A 74 7.81 -7.40 18.92
CA ASN A 74 9.01 -7.82 18.18
C ASN A 74 8.72 -9.08 17.36
N ARG A 75 9.69 -9.55 16.58
CA ARG A 75 9.53 -10.73 15.72
C ARG A 75 9.20 -12.01 16.49
N SER A 76 9.73 -12.17 17.70
CA SER A 76 9.57 -13.41 18.48
C SER A 76 8.18 -13.51 19.12
N ASN A 77 7.63 -12.38 19.56
CA ASN A 77 6.32 -12.32 20.24
C ASN A 77 5.18 -11.82 19.33
N GLY A 78 5.51 -11.38 18.12
CA GLY A 78 4.60 -10.69 17.21
C GLY A 78 4.62 -9.18 17.40
N PHE A 79 4.24 -8.47 16.33
CA PHE A 79 4.03 -7.03 16.34
C PHE A 79 2.54 -6.71 16.49
N THR A 80 2.23 -5.69 17.28
CA THR A 80 0.90 -5.05 17.32
C THR A 80 1.05 -3.63 16.81
N GLY A 81 0.29 -3.29 15.77
CA GLY A 81 0.31 -1.98 15.13
C GLY A 81 -0.98 -1.19 15.32
N SER A 82 -0.86 0.14 15.45
CA SER A 82 -1.98 1.07 15.41
C SER A 82 -1.71 2.21 14.44
N LEU A 83 -2.77 2.67 13.77
CA LEU A 83 -2.76 3.85 12.92
C LEU A 83 -4.03 4.65 13.19
N VAL A 84 -3.89 5.96 13.40
CA VAL A 84 -5.04 6.86 13.54
C VAL A 84 -5.39 7.39 12.16
N VAL A 85 -6.56 7.01 11.65
CA VAL A 85 -7.04 7.45 10.34
C VAL A 85 -8.24 8.38 10.54
N PRO A 86 -8.13 9.68 10.21
CA PRO A 86 -9.28 10.56 10.20
C PRO A 86 -10.20 10.17 9.03
N VAL A 87 -11.46 9.88 9.32
CA VAL A 87 -12.46 9.49 8.31
C VAL A 87 -13.66 10.42 8.42
N ASP A 88 -14.08 10.99 7.29
CA ASP A 88 -15.38 11.63 7.15
C ASP A 88 -16.32 10.69 6.39
N THR A 89 -17.27 10.09 7.10
CA THR A 89 -18.22 9.12 6.52
C THR A 89 -19.30 9.77 5.66
N THR A 90 -19.32 11.10 5.57
CA THR A 90 -20.19 11.85 4.64
C THR A 90 -19.50 12.17 3.32
N THR A 91 -18.23 11.77 3.17
CA THR A 91 -17.49 11.89 1.91
C THR A 91 -18.23 11.11 0.82
N GLU A 92 -18.55 11.78 -0.28
CA GLU A 92 -19.04 11.10 -1.49
C GLU A 92 -17.91 10.22 -2.04
N PRO A 93 -18.17 8.94 -2.37
CA PRO A 93 -17.17 8.08 -2.98
C PRO A 93 -16.57 8.76 -4.21
N THR A 94 -15.25 8.98 -4.17
CA THR A 94 -14.51 9.48 -5.32
C THR A 94 -13.62 8.36 -5.82
N MET A 95 -13.67 8.08 -7.12
CA MET A 95 -12.82 7.08 -7.76
C MET A 95 -11.35 7.52 -7.67
N SER A 96 -10.66 7.21 -6.56
CA SER A 96 -9.23 7.50 -6.41
C SER A 96 -8.33 6.34 -6.88
N GLY A 97 -8.90 5.34 -7.55
CA GLY A 97 -8.23 4.08 -7.91
C GLY A 97 -7.85 3.91 -9.38
N GLY A 98 -7.90 4.97 -10.20
CA GLY A 98 -7.42 4.91 -11.57
C GLY A 98 -5.92 4.66 -11.62
N MET A 99 -5.50 3.38 -11.69
CA MET A 99 -4.14 2.98 -12.06
C MET A 99 -3.71 3.84 -13.25
N PRO A 100 -2.56 4.57 -13.19
CA PRO A 100 -2.09 5.31 -14.34
C PRO A 100 -1.99 4.31 -15.49
N SER A 101 -2.75 4.57 -16.56
CA SER A 101 -2.72 3.77 -17.77
C SER A 101 -1.26 3.66 -18.20
N GLY A 102 -0.65 2.51 -17.94
CA GLY A 102 0.68 2.20 -18.41
C GLY A 102 0.67 2.31 -19.92
N GLY A 103 1.19 3.42 -20.43
CA GLY A 103 1.43 3.64 -21.85
C GLY A 103 2.49 2.66 -22.33
N GLY A 104 2.07 1.43 -22.62
CA GLY A 104 2.85 0.47 -23.37
C GLY A 104 3.03 0.99 -24.80
N PRO A 105 4.24 0.97 -25.38
CA PRO A 105 4.47 1.37 -26.76
C PRO A 105 3.60 0.53 -27.70
N GLY A 106 2.91 1.21 -28.61
CA GLY A 106 1.96 0.63 -29.54
C GLY A 106 2.51 -0.59 -30.28
N GLY A 107 1.73 -1.66 -30.27
CA GLY A 107 1.87 -2.75 -31.22
C GLY A 107 1.61 -2.22 -32.63
N PRO A 108 2.47 -2.50 -33.63
CA PRO A 108 2.18 -2.14 -35.00
C PRO A 108 1.01 -2.99 -35.50
N GLY A 109 -0.07 -2.30 -35.88
CA GLY A 109 -1.10 -2.89 -36.72
C GLY A 109 -0.51 -3.32 -38.07
N GLY A 110 -0.84 -4.53 -38.50
CA GLY A 110 -0.68 -5.03 -39.86
C GLY A 110 -1.93 -5.84 -40.20
N GLY A 111 -2.71 -5.34 -41.16
CA GLY A 111 -4.04 -5.85 -41.54
C GLY A 111 -4.06 -7.19 -42.29
N PRO A 112 -5.23 -7.57 -42.84
CA PRO A 112 -5.54 -8.95 -43.24
C PRO A 112 -5.07 -9.28 -44.67
N GLY A 113 -4.71 -10.55 -44.92
CA GLY A 113 -4.45 -11.02 -46.28
C GLY A 113 -4.13 -12.52 -46.40
N ASN A 114 -5.11 -13.25 -46.94
CA ASN A 114 -5.13 -14.59 -47.56
C ASN A 114 -4.72 -15.84 -46.77
#